data_AF-A0A6B3FAH8-F1
#
_entry.id   AF-A0A6B3FAH8-F1
#
_cell.length_a   1.000
_cell.length_b   1.000
_cell.length_c   1.000
_cell.angle_alpha   90.00
_cell.angle_beta   90.00
_cell.angle_gamma   90.00
#
_symmetry.space_group_name_H-M   'P 1'
#
loop_
_entity.id
_entity.type
_entity.pdbx_description
1 polymer ?
#
loop_
_entity_poly.entity_id
_entity_poly.type
_entity_poly.pdbx_seq_one_letter_code
_entity_poly.pdbx_strand_id
1 'polypeptide(L)'
;PSATPLTMTASLRAGLLKEAKADTAATARTLGLGAQEELRVKDVVKDRDGTVHTRYERTYQGLKVLGGDLVVHTAKSGKQVGVNRASKAELTVDTSPKTLKAAPEDATKVVWAPRHGSPVLAYESVAKSVAKDGTPREIHTVTDATSGKRLARWDGVETGLGHSEYNGDVTLG
;
A
#
# COMPACT_ATOMS: atom_id res chain seq x y z
N PRO A 1 -11.85 9.28 25.00
CA PRO A 1 -11.27 10.17 23.97
C PRO A 1 -11.46 9.54 22.58
N SER A 2 -12.36 10.09 21.78
CA SER A 2 -12.77 9.51 20.50
C SER A 2 -11.78 9.88 19.40
N ALA A 3 -11.20 8.85 18.76
CA ALA A 3 -10.41 8.95 17.54
C ALA A 3 -11.36 9.25 16.36
N THR A 4 -11.85 10.48 16.30
CA THR A 4 -12.77 10.94 15.27
C THR A 4 -12.03 11.85 14.30
N PRO A 5 -12.10 11.57 12.98
CA PRO A 5 -11.45 12.38 11.97
C PRO A 5 -11.92 13.84 12.02
N LEU A 6 -10.97 14.75 11.88
CA LEU A 6 -11.25 16.16 11.64
C LEU A 6 -11.57 16.33 10.15
N THR A 7 -12.60 17.12 9.83
CA THR A 7 -12.82 17.59 8.45
C THR A 7 -11.62 18.44 8.02
N MET A 8 -10.81 17.91 7.09
CA MET A 8 -9.60 18.57 6.62
C MET A 8 -9.87 19.49 5.44
N THR A 9 -9.31 20.71 5.47
CA THR A 9 -9.25 21.55 4.28
C THR A 9 -8.20 21.02 3.30
N ALA A 10 -8.35 21.32 2.00
CA ALA A 10 -7.41 20.90 0.98
C ALA A 10 -5.98 21.39 1.26
N SER A 11 -5.83 22.64 1.71
CA SER A 11 -4.53 23.23 2.04
C SER A 11 -3.87 22.55 3.24
N LEU A 12 -4.64 22.21 4.28
CA LEU A 12 -4.12 21.47 5.44
C LEU A 12 -3.64 20.09 5.03
N ARG A 13 -4.44 19.35 4.26
CA ARG A 13 -4.06 18.03 3.75
C ARG A 13 -2.81 18.09 2.88
N ALA A 14 -2.71 19.07 1.98
CA ALA A 14 -1.54 19.26 1.14
C ALA A 14 -0.27 19.54 1.97
N GLY A 15 -0.38 20.34 3.03
CA GLY A 15 0.70 20.59 3.98
C GLY A 15 1.19 19.32 4.67
N LEU A 16 0.28 18.54 5.26
CA LEU A 16 0.62 17.29 5.93
C LEU A 16 1.19 16.24 4.96
N LEU A 17 0.69 16.17 3.73
CA LEU A 17 1.25 15.28 2.70
C LEU A 17 2.69 15.67 2.34
N LYS A 18 2.99 16.97 2.26
CA LYS A 18 4.35 17.45 1.98
C LYS A 18 5.32 17.10 3.11
N GLU A 19 4.90 17.31 4.35
CA GLU A 19 5.66 16.97 5.56
C GLU A 19 5.93 15.46 5.62
N ALA A 20 4.88 14.65 5.52
CA ALA A 20 5.00 13.19 5.51
C ALA A 20 5.93 12.66 4.40
N LYS A 21 5.96 13.31 3.22
CA LYS A 21 6.85 12.93 2.11
C LYS A 21 8.31 13.20 2.44
N ALA A 22 8.61 14.32 3.09
CA ALA A 22 9.96 14.66 3.53
C ALA A 22 10.50 13.67 4.57
N ASP A 23 9.62 13.12 5.41
CA ASP A 23 9.99 12.24 6.54
C ASP A 23 10.00 10.74 6.23
N THR A 24 9.73 10.34 4.98
CA THR A 24 9.63 8.92 4.57
C THR A 24 10.85 8.10 4.96
N ALA A 25 12.06 8.61 4.74
CA ALA A 25 13.30 7.92 5.07
C ALA A 25 13.52 7.76 6.58
N ALA A 26 13.20 8.80 7.38
CA ALA A 26 13.27 8.72 8.84
C ALA A 26 12.23 7.74 9.39
N THR A 27 11.02 7.77 8.84
CA THR A 27 9.92 6.85 9.19
C THR A 27 10.31 5.40 8.88
N ALA A 28 10.89 5.11 7.70
CA ALA A 28 11.35 3.78 7.34
C ALA A 28 12.38 3.22 8.34
N ARG A 29 13.32 4.07 8.80
CA ARG A 29 14.31 3.69 9.82
C ARG A 29 13.66 3.40 11.18
N THR A 30 12.75 4.26 11.65
CA THR A 30 12.02 4.05 12.91
C THR A 30 11.18 2.77 12.89
N LEU A 31 10.63 2.43 11.72
CA LEU A 31 9.86 1.21 11.49
C LEU A 31 10.71 -0.04 11.29
N GLY A 32 12.04 0.07 11.26
CA GLY A 32 12.96 -1.05 11.04
C GLY A 32 12.83 -1.70 9.67
N LEU A 33 12.49 -0.93 8.63
CA LEU A 33 12.42 -1.46 7.26
C LEU A 33 13.82 -1.74 6.72
N GLY A 34 13.95 -2.73 5.83
CA GLY A 34 15.21 -3.06 5.18
C GLY A 34 15.74 -1.90 4.33
N ALA A 35 17.05 -1.87 4.07
CA ALA A 35 17.71 -0.78 3.34
C ALA A 35 17.24 -0.60 1.88
N GLN A 36 16.58 -1.63 1.32
CA GLN A 36 16.04 -1.60 -0.04
C GLN A 36 14.54 -1.30 -0.07
N GLU A 37 13.94 -1.04 1.09
CA GLU A 37 12.55 -0.68 1.22
C GLU A 37 12.39 0.83 1.31
N GLU A 38 11.41 1.36 0.58
CA GLU A 38 11.05 2.77 0.69
C GLU A 38 9.55 2.93 0.93
N LEU A 39 9.18 4.11 1.44
CA LEU A 39 7.80 4.47 1.70
C LEU A 39 7.35 5.57 0.74
N ARG A 40 6.16 5.40 0.16
CA ARG A 40 5.48 6.40 -0.64
C ARG A 40 4.19 6.82 0.04
N VAL A 41 4.08 8.09 0.41
CA VAL A 41 2.88 8.63 1.05
C VAL A 41 1.70 8.59 0.08
N LYS A 42 0.59 8.01 0.53
CA LYS A 42 -0.67 7.94 -0.22
C LYS A 42 -1.69 8.92 0.31
N ASP A 43 -1.85 8.96 1.62
CA ASP A 43 -2.82 9.84 2.24
C ASP A 43 -2.44 10.20 3.67
N VAL A 44 -3.05 11.27 4.18
CA VAL A 44 -2.95 11.68 5.58
C VAL A 44 -4.34 12.07 6.08
N VAL A 45 -4.72 11.52 7.23
CA VAL A 45 -5.90 11.90 8.01
C VAL A 45 -5.43 12.42 9.35
N LYS A 46 -6.13 13.42 9.89
CA LYS A 46 -5.87 13.96 11.23
C LYS A 46 -7.14 13.88 12.05
N ASP A 47 -7.02 13.34 13.25
CA ASP A 47 -8.09 13.26 14.22
C ASP A 47 -8.23 14.54 15.04
N ARG A 48 -9.39 14.73 15.66
CA ARG A 48 -9.68 15.89 16.51
C ARG A 48 -8.77 16.00 17.73
N ASP A 49 -8.27 14.87 18.24
CA ASP A 49 -7.29 14.83 19.34
C ASP A 49 -5.87 15.26 18.91
N GLY A 50 -5.66 15.42 17.60
CA GLY A 50 -4.41 15.80 16.98
C GLY A 50 -3.55 14.63 16.52
N THR A 51 -4.00 13.38 16.67
CA THR A 51 -3.35 12.20 16.10
C THR A 51 -3.38 12.28 14.57
N VAL A 52 -2.28 11.91 13.93
CA VAL A 52 -2.12 11.89 12.47
C VAL A 52 -1.94 10.45 12.02
N HIS A 53 -2.73 10.05 11.03
CA HIS A 53 -2.70 8.76 10.37
C HIS A 53 -2.13 8.95 8.97
N THR A 54 -0.93 8.46 8.73
CA THR A 54 -0.30 8.53 7.41
C THR A 54 -0.29 7.16 6.77
N ARG A 55 -0.94 7.03 5.61
CA ARG A 55 -0.93 5.81 4.81
C ARG A 55 0.23 5.83 3.83
N TYR A 56 0.99 4.74 3.80
CA TYR A 56 2.12 4.55 2.90
C TYR A 56 1.94 3.29 2.06
N GLU A 57 2.36 3.37 0.80
CA GLU A 57 2.73 2.20 0.00
C GLU A 57 4.22 1.90 0.22
N ARG A 58 4.59 0.61 0.19
CA ARG A 58 5.99 0.17 0.22
C ARG A 58 6.50 -0.09 -1.19
N THR A 59 7.77 0.25 -1.41
CA THR A 59 8.55 -0.24 -2.55
C THR A 59 9.68 -1.12 -2.04
N TYR A 60 10.17 -2.02 -2.89
CA TYR A 60 11.33 -2.86 -2.62
C TYR A 60 12.21 -2.93 -3.87
N GLN A 61 13.45 -2.46 -3.76
CA GLN A 61 14.36 -2.29 -4.90
C GLN A 61 13.70 -1.55 -6.09
N GLY A 62 12.90 -0.52 -5.79
CA GLY A 62 12.16 0.26 -6.78
C GLY A 62 10.87 -0.36 -7.30
N LEU A 63 10.56 -1.63 -6.99
CA LEU A 63 9.30 -2.27 -7.35
C LEU A 63 8.20 -1.93 -6.35
N LYS A 64 6.97 -1.73 -6.84
CA LYS A 64 5.78 -1.59 -5.99
C LYS A 64 5.53 -2.90 -5.23
N VAL A 65 5.23 -2.79 -3.93
CA VAL A 65 4.84 -3.94 -3.09
C VAL A 65 3.33 -3.96 -2.93
N LEU A 66 2.67 -4.93 -3.56
CA LEU A 66 1.23 -5.19 -3.37
C LEU A 66 1.02 -5.98 -2.08
N GLY A 67 0.15 -5.48 -1.19
CA GLY A 67 -0.01 -6.01 0.17
C GLY A 67 1.12 -5.63 1.13
N GLY A 68 1.96 -4.67 0.74
CA GLY A 68 3.00 -4.09 1.59
C GLY A 68 2.60 -2.78 2.27
N ASP A 69 1.38 -2.29 2.10
CA ASP A 69 0.96 -0.98 2.62
C ASP A 69 0.90 -0.94 4.15
N LEU A 70 1.08 0.25 4.72
CA LEU A 70 1.02 0.46 6.17
C LEU A 70 0.44 1.82 6.52
N VAL A 71 -0.10 1.92 7.74
CA VAL A 71 -0.57 3.18 8.34
C VAL A 71 0.23 3.44 9.60
N VAL A 72 0.90 4.59 9.66
CA VAL A 72 1.59 5.05 10.88
C VAL A 72 0.68 5.99 11.64
N HIS A 73 0.57 5.76 12.95
CA HIS A 73 -0.19 6.59 13.87
C HIS A 73 0.79 7.44 14.69
N THR A 74 0.69 8.75 14.54
CA THR A 74 1.58 9.72 15.20
C THR A 74 0.74 10.61 16.12
N ALA A 75 1.05 10.62 17.41
CA ALA A 75 0.36 11.48 18.37
C ALA A 75 0.63 12.96 18.08
N LYS A 76 -0.20 13.84 18.65
CA LYS A 76 -0.02 15.31 18.56
C LYS A 76 1.39 15.79 18.99
N SER A 77 2.08 15.03 19.84
CA SER A 77 3.46 15.31 20.27
C SER A 77 4.53 14.99 19.21
N GLY A 78 4.15 14.39 18.07
CA GLY A 78 5.08 13.88 17.05
C GLY A 78 5.59 12.46 17.33
N LYS A 79 5.24 11.86 18.47
CA LYS A 79 5.65 10.48 18.79
C LYS A 79 4.83 9.47 17.99
N GLN A 80 5.49 8.50 17.37
CA GLN A 80 4.81 7.31 16.83
C GLN A 80 4.18 6.51 17.97
N VAL A 81 2.87 6.28 17.88
CA VAL A 81 2.08 5.54 18.88
C VAL A 81 1.57 4.20 18.37
N GLY A 82 1.63 3.95 17.06
CA GLY A 82 1.20 2.68 16.48
C GLY A 82 1.55 2.56 15.00
N VAL A 83 1.52 1.33 14.50
CA VAL A 83 1.62 1.05 13.06
C VAL A 83 0.74 -0.15 12.71
N ASN A 84 -0.13 0.03 11.72
CA ASN A 84 -0.89 -1.05 11.11
C ASN A 84 -0.20 -1.46 9.82
N ARG A 85 0.00 -2.77 9.61
CA ARG A 85 0.70 -3.31 8.45
C ARG A 85 -0.15 -4.36 7.76
N ALA A 86 -0.20 -4.25 6.44
CA ALA A 86 -0.81 -5.20 5.53
C ALA A 86 -0.20 -6.60 5.63
N SER A 87 1.13 -6.64 5.55
CA SER A 87 1.95 -7.82 5.73
C SER A 87 3.09 -7.52 6.69
N LYS A 88 3.36 -8.47 7.58
CA LYS A 88 4.49 -8.44 8.51
C LYS A 88 5.71 -9.20 7.96
N ALA A 89 5.60 -9.78 6.77
CA ALA A 89 6.70 -10.51 6.18
C ALA A 89 7.86 -9.57 5.81
N GLU A 90 9.07 -10.06 6.05
CA GLU A 90 10.30 -9.41 5.58
C GLU A 90 10.39 -9.53 4.06
N LEU A 91 10.86 -8.48 3.39
CA LEU A 91 11.02 -8.47 1.94
C LEU A 91 12.44 -8.93 1.59
N THR A 92 12.58 -10.22 1.26
CA THR A 92 13.83 -10.85 0.83
C THR A 92 13.72 -11.42 -0.58
N VAL A 93 12.97 -10.75 -1.46
CA VAL A 93 12.61 -11.24 -2.79
C VAL A 93 13.74 -11.00 -3.79
N ASP A 94 14.13 -12.01 -4.56
CA ASP A 94 14.97 -11.78 -5.74
C ASP A 94 14.15 -11.07 -6.82
N THR A 95 14.46 -9.80 -7.10
CA THR A 95 13.74 -8.98 -8.08
C THR A 95 14.28 -9.12 -9.51
N SER A 96 15.44 -9.76 -9.67
CA SER A 96 16.15 -9.91 -10.94
C SER A 96 16.62 -11.36 -11.19
N PRO A 97 15.73 -12.36 -11.05
CA PRO A 97 16.10 -13.75 -11.31
C PRO A 97 16.38 -13.94 -12.81
N LYS A 98 17.33 -14.83 -13.11
CA LYS A 98 17.77 -15.12 -14.49
C LYS A 98 16.67 -15.71 -15.37
N THR A 99 15.70 -16.37 -14.76
CA THR A 99 14.62 -17.09 -15.44
C THR A 99 13.27 -16.57 -14.94
N LEU A 100 12.53 -15.93 -15.84
CA LEU A 100 11.17 -15.46 -15.61
C LEU A 100 10.25 -16.02 -16.68
N LYS A 101 8.97 -16.19 -16.34
CA LYS A 101 7.92 -16.38 -17.35
C LYS A 101 7.72 -15.07 -18.11
N ALA A 102 7.24 -15.19 -19.34
CA ALA A 102 6.81 -14.03 -20.09
C ALA A 102 5.78 -13.24 -19.28
N ALA A 103 6.00 -11.93 -19.16
CA ALA A 103 5.02 -11.06 -18.56
C ALA A 103 3.72 -11.12 -19.38
N PRO A 104 2.54 -11.17 -18.75
CA PRO A 104 1.29 -10.91 -19.45
C PRO A 104 1.33 -9.53 -20.14
N GLU A 105 0.51 -9.36 -21.17
CA GLU A 105 0.35 -8.07 -21.85
C GLU A 105 -0.04 -6.98 -20.84
N ASP A 106 0.58 -5.80 -20.99
CA ASP A 106 0.42 -4.63 -20.12
C ASP A 106 0.69 -4.86 -18.62
N ALA A 107 1.35 -5.97 -18.25
CA ALA A 107 1.63 -6.26 -16.86
C ALA A 107 2.85 -5.49 -16.33
N THR A 108 2.74 -4.99 -15.11
CA THR A 108 3.82 -4.34 -14.37
C THR A 108 4.49 -5.34 -13.44
N LYS A 109 5.82 -5.31 -13.36
CA LYS A 109 6.57 -6.12 -12.38
C LYS A 109 6.42 -5.54 -10.97
N VAL A 110 6.05 -6.38 -10.02
CA VAL A 110 5.75 -6.00 -8.63
C VAL A 110 6.28 -7.04 -7.66
N VAL A 111 6.39 -6.67 -6.39
CA VAL A 111 6.51 -7.65 -5.31
C VAL A 111 5.11 -7.91 -4.76
N TRP A 112 4.70 -9.17 -4.73
CA TRP A 112 3.48 -9.60 -4.07
C TRP A 112 3.79 -10.01 -2.64
N ALA A 113 3.21 -9.34 -1.65
CA ALA A 113 3.38 -9.61 -0.23
C ALA A 113 2.01 -9.89 0.42
N PRO A 114 1.53 -11.15 0.41
CA PRO A 114 0.24 -11.47 0.99
C PRO A 114 0.25 -11.25 2.51
N ARG A 115 -0.94 -11.10 3.11
CA ARG A 115 -1.10 -11.01 4.57
C ARG A 115 -0.46 -12.18 5.31
N HIS A 116 -0.58 -13.37 4.71
CA HIS A 116 0.00 -14.62 5.19
C HIS A 116 0.79 -15.28 4.06
N GLY A 117 2.00 -15.75 4.37
CA GLY A 117 2.92 -16.36 3.40
C GLY A 117 4.11 -15.47 3.08
N SER A 118 4.97 -15.97 2.20
CA SER A 118 6.21 -15.30 1.81
C SER A 118 5.99 -14.37 0.61
N PRO A 119 6.61 -13.18 0.61
CA PRO A 119 6.61 -12.31 -0.55
C PRO A 119 7.32 -12.95 -1.75
N VAL A 120 6.81 -12.70 -2.95
CA VAL A 120 7.35 -13.23 -4.21
C VAL A 120 7.38 -12.18 -5.30
N LEU A 121 8.23 -12.38 -6.31
CA LEU A 121 8.23 -11.55 -7.51
C LEU A 121 7.04 -11.93 -8.40
N ALA A 122 6.28 -10.93 -8.83
CA ALA A 122 5.05 -11.14 -9.58
C ALA A 122 4.87 -10.10 -10.71
N TYR A 123 3.89 -10.37 -11.55
CA TYR A 123 3.34 -9.45 -12.53
C TYR A 123 1.92 -9.08 -12.15
N GLU A 124 1.61 -7.78 -12.13
CA GLU A 124 0.26 -7.25 -11.97
C GLU A 124 -0.25 -6.78 -13.34
N SER A 125 -1.35 -7.37 -13.80
CA SER A 125 -2.10 -6.87 -14.97
C SER A 125 -3.43 -6.29 -14.52
N VAL A 126 -3.86 -5.20 -15.13
CA VAL A 126 -5.09 -4.49 -14.76
C VAL A 126 -6.02 -4.41 -15.97
N ALA A 127 -7.17 -5.06 -15.88
CA ALA A 127 -8.18 -5.06 -16.93
C ALA A 127 -9.37 -4.18 -16.55
N LYS A 128 -9.57 -3.09 -17.29
CA LYS A 128 -10.74 -2.22 -17.11
C LYS A 128 -11.91 -2.76 -17.93
N SER A 129 -13.06 -2.89 -17.30
CA SER A 129 -14.29 -3.36 -17.95
C SER A 129 -15.51 -2.65 -17.37
N VAL A 130 -16.66 -2.81 -18.01
CA VAL A 130 -17.94 -2.32 -17.51
C VAL A 130 -18.87 -3.52 -17.45
N ALA A 131 -19.47 -3.77 -16.29
CA ALA A 131 -20.47 -4.82 -16.13
C ALA A 131 -21.73 -4.50 -16.94
N LYS A 132 -22.57 -5.52 -17.16
CA LYS A 132 -23.82 -5.36 -17.93
C LYS A 132 -24.78 -4.32 -17.34
N ASP A 133 -24.68 -4.05 -16.05
CA ASP A 133 -25.45 -3.04 -15.32
C ASP A 133 -24.86 -1.62 -15.41
N GLY A 134 -23.77 -1.44 -16.16
CA GLY A 134 -23.07 -0.16 -16.30
C GLY A 134 -22.01 0.11 -15.23
N THR A 135 -21.82 -0.80 -14.26
CA THR A 135 -20.83 -0.64 -13.20
C THR A 135 -19.40 -0.77 -13.75
N PRO A 136 -18.53 0.25 -13.63
CA PRO A 136 -17.12 0.11 -14.00
C PRO A 136 -16.42 -0.89 -13.09
N ARG A 137 -15.43 -1.60 -13.64
CA ARG A 137 -14.61 -2.60 -12.94
C ARG A 137 -13.15 -2.43 -13.33
N GLU A 138 -12.26 -2.63 -12.38
CA GLU A 138 -10.82 -2.61 -12.58
C GLU A 138 -10.25 -3.91 -12.02
N ILE A 139 -10.19 -4.95 -12.86
CA ILE A 139 -9.79 -6.27 -12.42
C ILE A 139 -8.27 -6.35 -12.37
N HIS A 140 -7.72 -6.38 -11.17
CA HIS A 140 -6.31 -6.68 -10.94
C HIS A 140 -6.12 -8.18 -10.95
N THR A 141 -5.09 -8.65 -11.65
CA THR A 141 -4.65 -10.05 -11.60
C THR A 141 -3.16 -10.08 -11.31
N VAL A 142 -2.78 -10.82 -10.26
CA VAL A 142 -1.38 -11.00 -9.86
C VAL A 142 -0.95 -12.40 -10.21
N THR A 143 0.16 -12.51 -10.94
CA THR A 143 0.72 -13.77 -11.44
C THR A 143 2.16 -13.89 -10.99
N ASP A 144 2.52 -15.02 -10.39
CA ASP A 144 3.90 -15.32 -9.98
C ASP A 144 4.84 -15.27 -11.19
N ALA A 145 5.90 -14.46 -11.11
CA ALA A 145 6.77 -14.20 -12.24
C ALA A 145 7.68 -15.38 -12.59
N THR A 146 7.88 -16.33 -11.66
CA THR A 146 8.76 -17.48 -11.85
C THR A 146 8.00 -18.72 -12.35
N SER A 147 6.81 -18.96 -11.80
CA SER A 147 6.00 -20.14 -12.10
C SER A 147 4.88 -19.87 -13.11
N GLY A 148 4.44 -18.61 -13.26
CA GLY A 148 3.29 -18.24 -14.10
C GLY A 148 1.94 -18.56 -13.47
N LYS A 149 1.90 -18.99 -12.20
CA LYS A 149 0.65 -19.29 -11.50
C LYS A 149 -0.02 -17.99 -11.05
N ARG A 150 -1.34 -17.89 -11.21
CA ARG A 150 -2.13 -16.78 -10.66
C ARG A 150 -2.14 -16.87 -9.13
N LEU A 151 -1.71 -15.80 -8.48
CA LEU A 151 -1.63 -15.65 -7.03
C LEU A 151 -2.89 -15.01 -6.45
N ALA A 152 -3.42 -14.00 -7.13
CA ALA A 152 -4.61 -13.27 -6.69
C ALA A 152 -5.35 -12.64 -7.86
N ARG A 153 -6.63 -12.32 -7.65
CA ARG A 153 -7.47 -11.54 -8.57
C ARG A 153 -8.57 -10.86 -7.76
N TRP A 154 -8.75 -9.56 -7.98
CA TRP A 154 -9.78 -8.76 -7.31
C TRP A 154 -10.27 -7.63 -8.24
N ASP A 155 -11.38 -7.00 -7.89
CA ASP A 155 -11.90 -5.79 -8.54
C ASP A 155 -11.50 -4.56 -7.71
N GLY A 156 -10.89 -3.58 -8.35
CA GLY A 156 -10.35 -2.36 -7.77
C GLY A 156 -11.36 -1.21 -7.64
N VAL A 157 -12.57 -1.35 -8.20
CA VAL A 157 -13.57 -0.27 -8.28
C VAL A 157 -14.60 -0.29 -7.14
N GLU A 158 -14.64 -1.33 -6.30
CA GLU A 158 -15.55 -1.33 -5.15
C GLU A 158 -15.17 -0.21 -4.14
N THR A 159 -15.87 0.92 -4.28
CA THR A 159 -16.18 1.94 -3.25
C THR A 159 -15.13 2.99 -2.84
N GLY A 160 -14.25 3.46 -3.73
CA GLY A 160 -13.47 4.70 -3.45
C GLY A 160 -12.52 4.62 -2.23
N LEU A 161 -12.39 3.43 -1.65
CA LEU A 161 -11.37 3.03 -0.71
C LEU A 161 -10.28 2.40 -1.56
N GLY A 162 -9.23 3.17 -1.89
CA GLY A 162 -8.09 2.61 -2.61
C GLY A 162 -7.62 1.35 -1.88
N HIS A 163 -7.75 0.18 -2.51
CA HIS A 163 -7.69 -1.13 -1.88
C HIS A 163 -6.55 -1.25 -0.86
N SER A 164 -6.92 -0.98 0.39
CA SER A 164 -6.28 -1.47 1.59
C SER A 164 -6.96 -2.78 1.96
N GLU A 165 -7.06 -3.73 1.02
CA GLU A 165 -7.59 -5.06 1.32
C GLU A 165 -6.73 -5.77 2.41
N TYR A 166 -5.54 -5.23 2.67
CA TYR A 166 -4.62 -5.71 3.70
C TYR A 166 -4.59 -4.87 4.99
N ASN A 167 -4.97 -3.60 4.93
CA ASN A 167 -5.20 -2.77 6.11
C ASN A 167 -6.70 -2.52 6.17
N GLY A 168 -7.43 -3.45 6.82
CA GLY A 168 -8.89 -3.44 6.89
C GLY A 168 -9.49 -2.07 7.18
N ASP A 169 -10.74 -1.89 6.75
CA ASP A 169 -11.50 -0.63 6.76
C ASP A 169 -11.03 0.35 7.83
N VAL A 170 -10.53 1.51 7.40
CA VAL A 170 -10.43 2.65 8.29
C VAL A 170 -11.87 3.09 8.52
N THR A 171 -12.45 2.64 9.64
CA THR A 171 -13.68 3.23 10.15
C THR A 171 -13.36 4.69 10.48
N LEU A 172 -13.67 5.59 9.55
CA LEU A 172 -13.77 7.02 9.83
C LEU A 172 -15.06 7.18 10.66
N GLY A 173 -14.92 7.06 11.99
CA GLY A 173 -16.01 7.22 12.96
C GLY A 173 -16.13 8.65 13.45
#